data_AF-A0A3N5Q9S8-F1
#
_entry.id   AF-A0A3N5Q9S8-F1
#
_cell.length_a   1.000
_cell.length_b   1.000
_cell.length_c   1.000
_cell.angle_alpha   90.00
_cell.angle_beta   90.00
_cell.angle_gamma   90.00
#
_symmetry.space_group_name_H-M   'P 1'
#
loop_
_entity.id
_entity.type
_entity.pdbx_description
1 polymer ?
#
loop_
_entity_poly.entity_id
_entity_poly.type
_entity_poly.pdbx_seq_one_letter_code
_entity_poly.pdbx_strand_id
1 'polypeptide(L)'
;MAKEKTTATEQEQQTEQSSVDRLLSMLDDSKKNAVAEFISKVGKESQVFKVTGALVDSFIADIDTVLSAQMDEILHSEEFKELESTWRGLLFLVQNTEFSKPVKFELLDTTKEELYEDLNEASNGEGYEKDSGLWHHIYWGAYDKVGGHSYTAIIGDFAVDNSAQDISLLQHISVLSESAQIPFIGNAGHQFFGEKSFGDVMNNRFLPDQINEGAEYTAWRAFRDDDRSKYIGLALPRFLGRLPYSQESEPTKNFNYSEGVYREGKDNSLWCHASMALASNMVKSFEKWGWSVKIVGVDSGGKVENLPTPTYEEHGQKKLKVPVEASVGQAKDQELCDLGFIPLAHWDRTDYACFFEVPSVNRPKQVKNDPEASANYSVGARLQYTMLVT
;
A
#
# COMPACT_ATOMS: atom_id res chain seq x y z
N MET A 1 -42.39 -2.74 8.91
CA MET A 1 -42.91 -1.93 7.79
C MET A 1 -43.15 -2.82 6.55
N ALA A 2 -43.94 -3.88 6.69
CA ALA A 2 -44.13 -4.91 5.65
C ALA A 2 -45.60 -5.09 5.23
N LYS A 3 -46.46 -4.09 5.48
CA LYS A 3 -47.91 -4.18 5.20
C LYS A 3 -48.45 -3.16 4.18
N GLU A 4 -47.64 -2.22 3.70
CA GLU A 4 -48.12 -1.15 2.80
C GLU A 4 -47.67 -1.32 1.34
N LYS A 5 -46.81 -2.29 1.01
CA LYS A 5 -46.40 -2.56 -0.38
C LYS A 5 -47.22 -3.63 -1.10
N THR A 6 -48.06 -4.39 -0.38
CA THR A 6 -48.89 -5.44 -1.00
C THR A 6 -50.18 -4.89 -1.61
N THR A 7 -50.64 -3.73 -1.16
CA THR A 7 -51.94 -3.15 -1.54
C THR A 7 -51.92 -2.41 -2.89
N ALA A 8 -50.76 -1.95 -3.35
CA ALA A 8 -50.64 -1.24 -4.63
C ALA A 8 -50.68 -2.21 -5.84
N THR A 9 -50.10 -3.40 -5.71
CA THR A 9 -50.05 -4.40 -6.79
C THR A 9 -51.41 -5.05 -7.06
N GLU A 10 -52.27 -5.17 -6.04
CA GLU A 10 -53.65 -5.65 -6.20
C GLU A 10 -54.57 -4.61 -6.86
N GLN A 11 -54.31 -3.31 -6.67
CA GLN A 11 -55.12 -2.24 -7.26
C GLN A 11 -54.88 -2.06 -8.76
N GLU A 12 -53.65 -2.25 -9.25
CA GLU A 12 -53.38 -2.18 -10.69
C GLU A 12 -53.90 -3.42 -11.45
N GLN A 13 -53.85 -4.62 -10.84
CA GLN A 13 -54.46 -5.83 -11.44
C GLN A 13 -55.99 -5.78 -11.49
N GLN A 14 -56.66 -5.14 -10.51
CA GLN A 14 -58.11 -4.97 -10.54
C GLN A 14 -58.60 -3.96 -11.59
N THR A 15 -57.77 -2.98 -11.97
CA THR A 15 -58.19 -1.91 -12.88
C THR A 15 -58.22 -2.36 -14.36
N GLU A 16 -57.33 -3.28 -14.76
CA GLU A 16 -57.32 -3.84 -16.13
C GLU A 16 -58.39 -4.91 -16.36
N GLN A 17 -58.64 -5.79 -15.37
CA GLN A 17 -59.76 -6.74 -15.43
C GLN A 17 -61.11 -6.01 -15.59
N SER A 18 -61.29 -4.88 -14.90
CA SER A 18 -62.48 -4.03 -15.01
C SER A 18 -62.77 -3.51 -16.42
N SER A 19 -61.75 -3.36 -17.27
CA SER A 19 -61.88 -2.73 -18.59
C SER A 19 -62.31 -3.74 -19.66
N VAL A 20 -61.74 -4.94 -19.60
CA VAL A 20 -62.08 -6.07 -20.48
C VAL A 20 -63.46 -6.63 -20.12
N ASP A 21 -63.77 -6.76 -18.83
CA ASP A 21 -65.09 -7.21 -18.37
C ASP A 21 -66.20 -6.20 -18.71
N ARG A 22 -65.90 -4.89 -18.71
CA ARG A 22 -66.81 -3.84 -19.23
C ARG A 22 -67.08 -4.01 -20.72
N LEU A 23 -66.04 -4.22 -21.53
CA LEU A 23 -66.19 -4.42 -22.98
C LEU A 23 -66.97 -5.69 -23.31
N LEU A 24 -66.71 -6.78 -22.58
CA LEU A 24 -67.46 -8.04 -22.69
C LEU A 24 -68.92 -7.88 -22.27
N SER A 25 -69.24 -7.04 -21.28
CA SER A 25 -70.61 -6.78 -20.85
C SER A 25 -71.45 -5.96 -21.86
N MET A 26 -70.80 -5.25 -22.79
CA MET A 26 -71.46 -4.42 -23.81
C MET A 26 -71.75 -5.18 -25.13
N LEU A 27 -71.40 -6.45 -25.23
CA LEU A 27 -71.52 -7.27 -26.44
C LEU A 27 -72.55 -8.40 -26.26
N ASP A 28 -73.28 -8.74 -27.33
CA ASP A 28 -74.18 -9.91 -27.36
C ASP A 28 -73.41 -11.22 -27.10
N ASP A 29 -74.04 -12.20 -26.44
CA ASP A 29 -73.41 -13.47 -26.05
C ASP A 29 -72.78 -14.25 -27.22
N SER A 30 -73.27 -14.06 -28.45
CA SER A 30 -72.70 -14.65 -29.68
C SER A 30 -71.37 -14.03 -30.11
N LYS A 31 -71.09 -12.78 -29.72
CA LYS A 31 -69.88 -12.03 -30.09
C LYS A 31 -68.81 -12.06 -29.00
N LYS A 32 -69.18 -12.31 -27.74
CA LYS A 32 -68.23 -12.44 -26.62
C LYS A 32 -67.19 -13.54 -26.85
N ASN A 33 -67.61 -14.69 -27.37
CA ASN A 33 -66.72 -15.81 -27.67
C ASN A 33 -65.71 -15.46 -28.79
N ALA A 34 -66.15 -14.73 -29.82
CA ALA A 34 -65.28 -14.31 -30.92
C ALA A 34 -64.24 -13.26 -30.48
N VAL A 35 -64.63 -12.32 -29.61
CA VAL A 35 -63.71 -11.31 -29.04
C VAL A 35 -62.73 -11.97 -28.05
N ALA A 36 -63.19 -12.91 -27.22
CA ALA A 36 -62.32 -13.67 -26.33
C ALA A 36 -61.31 -14.52 -27.12
N GLU A 37 -61.73 -15.17 -28.21
CA GLU A 37 -60.84 -15.92 -29.08
C GLU A 37 -59.85 -14.99 -29.80
N PHE A 38 -60.29 -13.81 -30.26
CA PHE A 38 -59.44 -12.80 -30.89
C PHE A 38 -58.38 -12.25 -29.91
N ILE A 39 -58.75 -11.89 -28.69
CA ILE A 39 -57.80 -11.45 -27.65
C ILE A 39 -56.83 -12.58 -27.31
N SER A 40 -57.30 -13.84 -27.26
CA SER A 40 -56.43 -14.99 -27.01
C SER A 40 -55.45 -15.27 -28.16
N LYS A 41 -55.85 -15.02 -29.42
CA LYS A 41 -54.98 -15.17 -30.60
C LYS A 41 -53.98 -14.03 -30.72
N VAL A 42 -54.44 -12.78 -30.55
CA VAL A 42 -53.59 -11.59 -30.58
C VAL A 42 -52.60 -11.57 -29.41
N GLY A 43 -53.04 -11.98 -28.20
CA GLY A 43 -52.18 -12.13 -27.02
C GLY A 43 -51.20 -13.31 -27.10
N LYS A 44 -51.45 -14.29 -27.98
CA LYS A 44 -50.47 -15.37 -28.30
C LYS A 44 -49.46 -14.95 -29.36
N GLU A 45 -49.86 -14.13 -30.32
CA GLU A 45 -48.98 -13.61 -31.38
C GLU A 45 -48.09 -12.46 -30.89
N SER A 46 -48.54 -11.73 -29.88
CA SER A 46 -47.78 -10.67 -29.21
C SER A 46 -47.39 -11.14 -27.80
N GLN A 47 -46.27 -11.85 -27.66
CA GLN A 47 -45.66 -12.04 -26.33
C GLN A 47 -45.22 -10.67 -25.80
N VAL A 48 -46.12 -9.98 -25.12
CA VAL A 48 -45.76 -8.81 -24.32
C VAL A 48 -44.96 -9.34 -23.13
N PHE A 49 -43.63 -9.29 -23.24
CA PHE A 49 -42.77 -9.51 -22.09
C PHE A 49 -43.14 -8.44 -21.06
N LYS A 50 -43.84 -8.84 -19.99
CA LYS A 50 -44.06 -7.97 -18.85
C LYS A 50 -42.70 -7.83 -18.17
N VAL A 51 -41.95 -6.79 -18.56
CA VAL A 51 -40.66 -6.45 -17.95
C VAL A 51 -40.96 -6.08 -16.51
N THR A 52 -40.76 -7.03 -15.60
CA THR A 52 -40.85 -6.79 -14.16
C THR A 52 -39.59 -6.04 -13.72
N GLY A 53 -39.71 -5.17 -12.70
CA GLY A 53 -38.54 -4.49 -12.12
C GLY A 53 -37.44 -5.48 -11.75
N ALA A 54 -37.81 -6.64 -11.18
CA ALA A 54 -36.87 -7.71 -10.85
C ALA A 54 -36.08 -8.27 -12.04
N LEU A 55 -36.67 -8.32 -13.25
CA LEU A 55 -35.97 -8.76 -14.47
C LEU A 55 -34.98 -7.69 -14.97
N VAL A 56 -35.32 -6.41 -14.82
CA VAL A 56 -34.39 -5.31 -15.10
C VAL A 56 -33.24 -5.33 -14.11
N ASP A 57 -33.54 -5.49 -12.82
CA ASP A 57 -32.54 -5.57 -11.75
C ASP A 57 -31.60 -6.75 -11.97
N SER A 58 -32.10 -7.91 -12.45
CA SER A 58 -31.23 -9.04 -12.79
C SER A 58 -30.31 -8.74 -13.96
N PHE A 59 -30.78 -8.05 -15.01
CA PHE A 59 -29.91 -7.66 -16.12
C PHE A 59 -28.88 -6.60 -15.71
N ILE A 60 -29.23 -5.69 -14.81
CA ILE A 60 -28.27 -4.74 -14.24
C ILE A 60 -27.21 -5.50 -13.43
N ALA A 61 -27.60 -6.47 -12.62
CA ALA A 61 -26.66 -7.30 -11.86
C ALA A 61 -25.70 -8.11 -12.77
N ASP A 62 -26.20 -8.63 -13.90
CA ASP A 62 -25.37 -9.31 -14.89
C ASP A 62 -24.35 -8.35 -15.53
N ILE A 63 -24.77 -7.12 -15.85
CA ILE A 63 -23.88 -6.07 -16.36
C ILE A 63 -22.83 -5.69 -15.31
N ASP A 64 -23.25 -5.45 -14.06
CA ASP A 64 -22.36 -5.11 -12.94
C ASP A 64 -21.31 -6.21 -12.72
N THR A 65 -21.67 -7.48 -12.91
CA THR A 65 -20.75 -8.62 -12.81
C THR A 65 -19.67 -8.56 -13.90
N VAL A 66 -20.05 -8.30 -15.15
CA VAL A 66 -19.09 -8.19 -16.27
C VAL A 66 -18.20 -6.96 -16.11
N LEU A 67 -18.76 -5.83 -15.70
CA LEU A 67 -17.99 -4.60 -15.44
C LEU A 67 -17.02 -4.77 -14.28
N SER A 68 -17.44 -5.44 -13.20
CA SER A 68 -16.58 -5.72 -12.05
C SER A 68 -15.39 -6.60 -12.42
N ALA A 69 -15.64 -7.67 -13.18
CA ALA A 69 -14.55 -8.54 -13.66
C ALA A 69 -13.56 -7.77 -14.55
N GLN A 70 -14.05 -6.90 -15.44
CA GLN A 70 -13.17 -6.09 -16.28
C GLN A 70 -12.41 -5.03 -15.48
N MET A 71 -13.02 -4.45 -14.44
CA MET A 71 -12.39 -3.49 -13.55
C MET A 71 -11.28 -4.14 -12.71
N ASP A 72 -11.49 -5.36 -12.23
CA ASP A 72 -10.47 -6.14 -11.54
C ASP A 72 -9.23 -6.33 -12.43
N GLU A 73 -9.39 -6.69 -13.72
CA GLU A 73 -8.22 -6.83 -14.62
C GLU A 73 -7.46 -5.50 -14.81
N ILE A 74 -8.16 -4.36 -14.86
CA ILE A 74 -7.53 -3.04 -15.02
C ILE A 74 -6.79 -2.65 -13.74
N LEU A 75 -7.50 -2.65 -12.60
CA LEU A 75 -6.96 -2.25 -11.31
C LEU A 75 -5.87 -3.21 -10.83
N HIS A 76 -5.94 -4.48 -11.24
CA HIS A 76 -4.99 -5.49 -10.79
C HIS A 76 -3.79 -5.69 -11.73
N SER A 77 -3.72 -4.93 -12.82
CA SER A 77 -2.53 -4.89 -13.68
C SER A 77 -1.31 -4.38 -12.90
N GLU A 78 -0.13 -4.96 -13.15
CA GLU A 78 1.09 -4.64 -12.39
C GLU A 78 1.50 -3.18 -12.54
N GLU A 79 1.49 -2.66 -13.78
CA GLU A 79 1.81 -1.26 -14.11
C GLU A 79 0.88 -0.27 -13.39
N PHE A 80 -0.43 -0.56 -13.37
CA PHE A 80 -1.40 0.32 -12.69
C PHE A 80 -1.26 0.24 -11.16
N LYS A 81 -1.05 -0.97 -10.60
CA LYS A 81 -0.85 -1.13 -9.16
C LYS A 81 0.39 -0.41 -8.66
N GLU A 82 1.48 -0.45 -9.42
CA GLU A 82 2.72 0.25 -9.06
C GLU A 82 2.47 1.76 -9.00
N LEU A 83 1.89 2.33 -10.06
CA LEU A 83 1.53 3.75 -10.11
C LEU A 83 0.53 4.12 -8.99
N GLU A 84 -0.52 3.31 -8.78
CA GLU A 84 -1.52 3.56 -7.74
C GLU A 84 -0.87 3.47 -6.35
N SER A 85 0.03 2.51 -6.12
CA SER A 85 0.74 2.32 -4.85
C SER A 85 1.59 3.55 -4.50
N THR A 86 2.36 4.07 -5.45
CA THR A 86 3.18 5.27 -5.27
C THR A 86 2.34 6.48 -4.89
N TRP A 87 1.29 6.76 -5.67
CA TRP A 87 0.42 7.91 -5.41
C TRP A 87 -0.41 7.75 -4.14
N ARG A 88 -0.81 6.53 -3.78
CA ARG A 88 -1.52 6.25 -2.51
C ARG A 88 -0.58 6.34 -1.31
N GLY A 89 0.66 5.92 -1.44
CA GLY A 89 1.70 6.10 -0.42
C GLY A 89 1.98 7.58 -0.16
N LEU A 90 2.13 8.37 -1.22
CA LEU A 90 2.26 9.82 -1.11
C LEU A 90 1.01 10.48 -0.54
N LEU A 91 -0.19 10.04 -0.97
CA LEU A 91 -1.45 10.52 -0.40
C LEU A 91 -1.53 10.23 1.09
N PHE A 92 -1.11 9.04 1.53
CA PHE A 92 -1.04 8.67 2.94
C PHE A 92 -0.14 9.63 3.72
N LEU A 93 1.05 9.96 3.19
CA LEU A 93 1.96 10.93 3.79
C LEU A 93 1.32 12.32 3.90
N VAL A 94 0.74 12.82 2.81
CA VAL A 94 0.07 14.14 2.74
C VAL A 94 -1.12 14.22 3.71
N GLN A 95 -1.96 13.18 3.78
CA GLN A 95 -3.13 13.13 4.67
C GLN A 95 -2.74 13.09 6.15
N ASN A 96 -1.57 12.55 6.47
CA ASN A 96 -1.02 12.49 7.82
C ASN A 96 -0.14 13.70 8.18
N THR A 97 -0.08 14.73 7.33
CA THR A 97 0.75 15.93 7.51
C THR A 97 -0.10 17.16 7.80
N GLU A 98 0.28 17.92 8.83
CA GLU A 98 -0.30 19.20 9.19
C GLU A 98 0.48 20.37 8.52
N PHE A 99 0.08 20.73 7.30
CA PHE A 99 0.72 21.81 6.51
C PHE A 99 0.58 23.24 7.11
N SER A 100 -0.04 23.38 8.28
CA SER A 100 0.04 24.62 9.08
C SER A 100 1.46 24.86 9.61
N LYS A 101 2.24 23.77 9.77
CA LYS A 101 3.62 23.74 10.23
C LYS A 101 4.59 23.80 9.04
N PRO A 102 5.86 24.16 9.24
CA PRO A 102 6.82 24.35 8.15
C PRO A 102 7.36 23.01 7.61
N VAL A 103 6.47 22.16 7.10
CA VAL A 103 6.78 20.90 6.43
C VAL A 103 6.62 21.10 4.93
N LYS A 104 7.58 20.61 4.15
CA LYS A 104 7.56 20.61 2.69
C LYS A 104 7.95 19.25 2.16
N PHE A 105 7.30 18.83 1.10
CA PHE A 105 7.68 17.66 0.31
C PHE A 105 8.13 18.13 -1.06
N GLU A 106 9.26 17.63 -1.52
CA GLU A 106 9.71 17.79 -2.89
C GLU A 106 9.70 16.42 -3.56
N LEU A 107 9.12 16.37 -4.75
CA LEU A 107 8.96 15.14 -5.51
C LEU A 107 9.95 15.16 -6.67
N LEU A 108 10.79 14.13 -6.73
CA LEU A 108 11.65 13.85 -7.87
C LEU A 108 11.10 12.62 -8.56
N ASP A 109 10.61 12.80 -9.79
CA ASP A 109 10.16 11.70 -10.64
C ASP A 109 11.37 11.04 -11.29
N THR A 110 11.65 9.80 -10.90
CA THR A 110 12.76 9.00 -11.42
C THR A 110 12.46 7.53 -11.20
N THR A 111 12.80 6.70 -12.18
CA THR A 111 12.81 5.24 -11.98
C THR A 111 14.03 4.80 -11.18
N LYS A 112 14.00 3.58 -10.63
CA LYS A 112 15.14 2.98 -9.92
C LYS A 112 16.33 2.80 -10.86
N GLU A 113 16.05 2.43 -12.11
CA GLU A 113 17.02 2.18 -13.16
C GLU A 113 17.73 3.46 -13.59
N GLU A 114 16.97 4.53 -13.88
CA GLU A 114 17.55 5.85 -14.21
C GLU A 114 18.41 6.38 -13.07
N LEU A 115 17.97 6.19 -11.83
CA LEU A 115 18.73 6.62 -10.65
C LEU A 115 20.05 5.86 -10.52
N TYR A 116 20.05 4.54 -10.77
CA TYR A 116 21.26 3.74 -10.79
C TYR A 116 22.20 4.15 -11.92
N GLU A 117 21.68 4.37 -13.12
CA GLU A 117 22.46 4.80 -14.28
C GLU A 117 23.15 6.15 -14.03
N ASP A 118 22.41 7.16 -13.54
CA ASP A 118 22.96 8.49 -13.20
C ASP A 118 24.11 8.41 -12.19
N LEU A 119 23.91 7.67 -11.10
CA LEU A 119 24.91 7.52 -10.04
C LEU A 119 26.13 6.70 -10.48
N ASN A 120 25.91 5.62 -11.23
CA ASN A 120 26.97 4.75 -11.71
C ASN A 120 27.81 5.44 -12.80
N GLU A 121 27.19 6.18 -13.72
CA GLU A 121 27.91 6.97 -14.71
C GLU A 121 28.77 8.05 -14.05
N ALA A 122 28.20 8.79 -13.09
CA ALA A 122 28.94 9.79 -12.33
C ALA A 122 30.14 9.17 -11.58
N SER A 123 29.93 8.03 -10.92
CA SER A 123 30.99 7.31 -10.21
C SER A 123 32.16 6.87 -11.11
N ASN A 124 31.90 6.58 -12.39
CA ASN A 124 32.90 6.15 -13.36
C ASN A 124 33.57 7.32 -14.12
N GLY A 125 33.03 8.54 -14.02
CA GLY A 125 33.52 9.74 -14.68
C GLY A 125 34.65 10.47 -13.95
N GLU A 126 35.16 11.56 -14.54
CA GLU A 126 36.23 12.38 -13.95
C GLU A 126 35.76 13.18 -12.71
N GLY A 127 34.45 13.44 -12.59
CA GLY A 127 33.82 14.17 -11.48
C GLY A 127 33.48 13.34 -10.24
N TYR A 128 33.68 12.02 -10.29
CA TYR A 128 33.25 11.07 -9.26
C TYR A 128 31.73 11.16 -8.98
N GLU A 129 31.24 10.56 -7.89
CA GLU A 129 29.81 10.51 -7.53
C GLU A 129 29.14 11.90 -7.39
N LYS A 130 29.92 12.98 -7.42
CA LYS A 130 29.49 14.36 -7.24
C LYS A 130 28.81 14.95 -8.48
N ASP A 131 29.10 14.47 -9.67
CA ASP A 131 28.55 15.03 -10.90
C ASP A 131 27.16 14.46 -11.29
N SER A 132 26.57 13.60 -10.45
CA SER A 132 25.25 13.02 -10.68
C SER A 132 24.11 14.05 -10.58
N GLY A 133 23.03 13.84 -11.34
CA GLY A 133 21.81 14.65 -11.26
C GLY A 133 21.23 14.67 -9.85
N LEU A 134 21.20 13.52 -9.17
CA LEU A 134 20.73 13.46 -7.77
C LEU A 134 21.59 14.34 -6.84
N TRP A 135 22.92 14.32 -7.01
CA TRP A 135 23.83 15.16 -6.22
C TRP A 135 23.58 16.66 -6.47
N HIS A 136 23.33 17.05 -7.72
CA HIS A 136 22.94 18.43 -8.05
C HIS A 136 21.67 18.87 -7.33
N HIS A 137 20.64 18.04 -7.28
CA HIS A 137 19.39 18.38 -6.59
C HIS A 137 19.59 18.50 -5.07
N ILE A 138 20.25 17.52 -4.47
CA ILE A 138 20.32 17.37 -3.01
C ILE A 138 21.43 18.19 -2.38
N TYR A 139 22.65 18.06 -2.90
CA TYR A 139 23.81 18.68 -2.28
C TYR A 139 23.96 20.13 -2.72
N TRP A 140 24.14 20.39 -4.02
CA TRP A 140 24.37 21.76 -4.51
C TRP A 140 23.10 22.61 -4.56
N GLY A 141 21.95 22.00 -4.83
CA GLY A 141 20.66 22.69 -4.94
C GLY A 141 20.08 23.13 -3.60
N ALA A 142 20.43 22.42 -2.52
CA ALA A 142 19.86 22.61 -1.19
C ALA A 142 20.91 22.76 -0.08
N TYR A 143 21.76 21.75 0.15
CA TYR A 143 22.68 21.70 1.30
C TYR A 143 23.81 22.76 1.25
N ASP A 144 24.56 22.83 0.15
CA ASP A 144 25.70 23.76 -0.04
C ASP A 144 25.27 25.12 -0.64
N LYS A 145 23.96 25.35 -0.75
CA LYS A 145 23.42 26.59 -1.30
C LYS A 145 23.29 27.63 -0.19
N VAL A 146 23.87 28.81 -0.41
CA VAL A 146 23.71 29.95 0.51
C VAL A 146 22.23 30.33 0.62
N GLY A 147 21.66 30.17 1.82
CA GLY A 147 20.23 30.39 2.07
C GLY A 147 19.31 29.29 1.54
N GLY A 148 19.87 28.14 1.15
CA GLY A 148 19.12 26.93 0.83
C GLY A 148 18.44 26.34 2.06
N HIS A 149 17.42 25.50 1.83
CA HIS A 149 16.79 24.70 2.85
C HIS A 149 17.23 23.26 2.64
N SER A 150 17.99 22.69 3.58
CA SER A 150 18.39 21.29 3.53
C SER A 150 17.18 20.37 3.68
N TYR A 151 17.28 19.18 3.08
CA TYR A 151 16.31 18.11 3.27
C TYR A 151 16.56 17.39 4.59
N THR A 152 15.51 16.86 5.21
CA THR A 152 15.64 16.04 6.43
C THR A 152 15.96 14.58 6.11
N ALA A 153 15.43 14.05 5.01
CA ALA A 153 15.64 12.68 4.57
C ALA A 153 15.27 12.53 3.09
N ILE A 154 15.82 11.49 2.46
CA ILE A 154 15.41 11.03 1.14
C ILE A 154 14.51 9.80 1.33
N ILE A 155 13.33 9.79 0.72
CA ILE A 155 12.41 8.64 0.77
C ILE A 155 12.39 7.99 -0.61
N GLY A 156 12.86 6.75 -0.70
CA GLY A 156 12.83 5.96 -1.94
C GLY A 156 11.59 5.09 -1.99
N ASP A 157 10.71 5.35 -2.97
CA ASP A 157 9.48 4.56 -3.19
C ASP A 157 9.70 3.34 -4.11
N PHE A 158 10.81 2.64 -3.90
CA PHE A 158 11.11 1.40 -4.61
C PHE A 158 11.62 0.35 -3.62
N ALA A 159 11.57 -0.91 -4.06
CA ALA A 159 12.12 -2.04 -3.32
C ALA A 159 13.50 -2.40 -3.85
N VAL A 160 14.44 -2.60 -2.93
CA VAL A 160 15.76 -3.17 -3.23
C VAL A 160 15.79 -4.67 -2.97
N ASP A 161 16.60 -5.38 -3.75
CA ASP A 161 16.94 -6.78 -3.58
C ASP A 161 18.43 -6.98 -3.22
N ASN A 162 18.88 -8.24 -3.18
CA ASN A 162 20.27 -8.59 -2.85
C ASN A 162 21.19 -8.63 -4.08
N SER A 163 20.74 -8.15 -5.25
CA SER A 163 21.52 -8.12 -6.48
C SER A 163 22.69 -7.15 -6.37
N ALA A 164 23.75 -7.39 -7.14
CA ALA A 164 24.91 -6.51 -7.15
C ALA A 164 24.56 -5.07 -7.57
N GLN A 165 23.58 -4.91 -8.46
CA GLN A 165 23.13 -3.61 -8.93
C GLN A 165 22.45 -2.81 -7.81
N ASP A 166 21.51 -3.40 -7.08
CA ASP A 166 20.82 -2.74 -5.97
C ASP A 166 21.78 -2.45 -4.80
N ILE A 167 22.73 -3.34 -4.51
CA ILE A 167 23.76 -3.07 -3.50
C ILE A 167 24.68 -1.91 -3.94
N SER A 168 25.05 -1.83 -5.22
CA SER A 168 25.85 -0.71 -5.75
C SER A 168 25.06 0.60 -5.70
N LEU A 169 23.76 0.58 -6.02
CA LEU A 169 22.87 1.74 -5.87
C LEU A 169 22.89 2.26 -4.42
N LEU A 170 22.71 1.37 -3.44
CA LEU A 170 22.76 1.75 -2.02
C LEU A 170 24.14 2.30 -1.62
N GLN A 171 25.22 1.74 -2.17
CA GLN A 171 26.57 2.26 -1.95
C GLN A 171 26.69 3.70 -2.45
N HIS A 172 26.29 4.00 -3.67
CA HIS A 172 26.33 5.36 -4.22
C HIS A 172 25.45 6.33 -3.41
N ILE A 173 24.22 5.93 -3.08
CA ILE A 173 23.32 6.74 -2.24
C ILE A 173 23.95 7.00 -0.86
N SER A 174 24.66 6.03 -0.28
CA SER A 174 25.30 6.20 1.03
C SER A 174 26.40 7.27 1.02
N VAL A 175 27.12 7.44 -0.09
CA VAL A 175 28.14 8.49 -0.25
C VAL A 175 27.50 9.87 -0.26
N LEU A 176 26.42 10.05 -1.02
CA LEU A 176 25.65 11.29 -1.04
C LEU A 176 25.04 11.58 0.34
N SER A 177 24.45 10.56 0.96
CA SER A 177 23.78 10.65 2.25
C SER A 177 24.74 11.07 3.37
N GLU A 178 25.95 10.50 3.40
CA GLU A 178 27.02 10.92 4.31
C GLU A 178 27.45 12.37 4.02
N SER A 179 27.66 12.73 2.75
CA SER A 179 28.18 14.04 2.38
C SER A 179 27.19 15.17 2.68
N ALA A 180 25.91 14.94 2.39
CA ALA A 180 24.81 15.88 2.65
C ALA A 180 24.27 15.79 4.08
N GLN A 181 24.76 14.84 4.90
CA GLN A 181 24.25 14.58 6.25
C GLN A 181 22.73 14.36 6.24
N ILE A 182 22.23 13.46 5.38
CA ILE A 182 20.81 13.12 5.32
C ILE A 182 20.64 11.61 5.19
N PRO A 183 19.73 10.98 5.95
CA PRO A 183 19.44 9.57 5.77
C PRO A 183 18.60 9.32 4.51
N PHE A 184 18.83 8.17 3.89
CA PHE A 184 17.97 7.59 2.87
C PHE A 184 17.14 6.46 3.50
N ILE A 185 15.82 6.54 3.31
CA ILE A 185 14.85 5.53 3.76
C ILE A 185 14.26 4.88 2.52
N GLY A 186 14.62 3.62 2.26
CA GLY A 186 14.07 2.79 1.20
C GLY A 186 13.29 1.59 1.74
N ASN A 187 13.06 0.60 0.88
CA ASN A 187 12.30 -0.61 1.23
C ASN A 187 13.05 -1.86 0.81
N ALA A 188 13.01 -2.92 1.61
CA ALA A 188 13.53 -4.22 1.20
C ALA A 188 12.39 -5.07 0.62
N GLY A 189 12.55 -5.56 -0.61
CA GLY A 189 11.60 -6.48 -1.24
C GLY A 189 11.69 -7.89 -0.66
N HIS A 190 10.64 -8.70 -0.78
CA HIS A 190 10.71 -10.12 -0.39
C HIS A 190 11.79 -10.90 -1.17
N GLN A 191 12.07 -10.46 -2.41
CA GLN A 191 13.15 -11.00 -3.25
C GLN A 191 14.54 -10.79 -2.65
N PHE A 192 14.73 -9.74 -1.84
CA PHE A 192 15.97 -9.52 -1.09
C PHE A 192 16.36 -10.76 -0.28
N PHE A 193 15.36 -11.41 0.32
CA PHE A 193 15.52 -12.57 1.20
C PHE A 193 15.53 -13.90 0.41
N GLY A 194 15.42 -13.87 -0.92
CA GLY A 194 15.26 -15.06 -1.75
C GLY A 194 13.88 -15.71 -1.66
N GLU A 195 12.88 -14.99 -1.14
CA GLU A 195 11.53 -15.51 -0.88
C GLU A 195 10.48 -14.97 -1.87
N LYS A 196 9.37 -15.70 -2.01
CA LYS A 196 8.30 -15.36 -2.96
C LYS A 196 7.29 -14.35 -2.42
N SER A 197 7.17 -14.25 -1.09
CA SER A 197 6.24 -13.35 -0.41
C SER A 197 6.81 -12.92 0.94
N PHE A 198 6.34 -11.79 1.48
CA PHE A 198 6.71 -11.42 2.85
C PHE A 198 6.17 -12.40 3.89
N GLY A 199 5.09 -13.13 3.59
CA GLY A 199 4.61 -14.21 4.45
C GLY A 199 5.68 -15.31 4.62
N ASP A 200 6.36 -15.68 3.54
CA ASP A 200 7.46 -16.65 3.56
C ASP A 200 8.68 -16.09 4.30
N VAL A 201 9.00 -14.80 4.11
CA VAL A 201 10.06 -14.10 4.87
C VAL A 201 9.79 -14.20 6.37
N MET A 202 8.58 -13.83 6.83
CA MET A 202 8.26 -13.85 8.26
C MET A 202 8.25 -15.27 8.85
N ASN A 203 8.01 -16.30 8.03
CA ASN A 203 8.00 -17.70 8.45
C ASN A 203 9.38 -18.38 8.37
N ASN A 204 10.33 -17.84 7.61
CA ASN A 204 11.66 -18.40 7.46
C ASN A 204 12.46 -18.24 8.76
N ARG A 205 12.85 -19.36 9.37
CA ARG A 205 13.61 -19.41 10.63
C ARG A 205 15.12 -19.32 10.45
N PHE A 206 15.60 -19.45 9.22
CA PHE A 206 17.02 -19.50 8.87
C PHE A 206 17.50 -18.21 8.20
N LEU A 207 16.68 -17.15 8.18
CA LEU A 207 17.07 -15.84 7.62
C LEU A 207 18.42 -15.34 8.16
N PRO A 208 18.74 -15.41 9.46
CA PRO A 208 20.03 -14.95 9.95
C PRO A 208 21.19 -15.72 9.36
N ASP A 209 21.11 -17.05 9.32
CA ASP A 209 22.17 -17.91 8.78
C ASP A 209 22.32 -17.67 7.28
N GLN A 210 21.20 -17.56 6.55
CA GLN A 210 21.19 -17.28 5.12
C GLN A 210 21.87 -15.93 4.80
N ILE A 211 21.52 -14.86 5.49
CA ILE A 211 22.11 -13.53 5.23
C ILE A 211 23.56 -13.44 5.72
N ASN A 212 23.91 -14.09 6.84
CA ASN A 212 25.26 -14.00 7.41
C ASN A 212 26.27 -14.94 6.73
N GLU A 213 25.84 -16.08 6.20
CA GLU A 213 26.73 -17.11 5.64
C GLU A 213 26.56 -17.32 4.13
N GLY A 214 25.38 -17.03 3.57
CA GLY A 214 25.07 -17.25 2.16
C GLY A 214 26.00 -16.48 1.21
N ALA A 215 26.43 -17.12 0.13
CA ALA A 215 27.38 -16.51 -0.80
C ALA A 215 26.76 -15.32 -1.55
N GLU A 216 25.46 -15.39 -1.83
CA GLU A 216 24.67 -14.36 -2.50
C GLU A 216 24.64 -13.03 -1.73
N TYR A 217 24.80 -13.05 -0.39
CA TYR A 217 24.81 -11.85 0.44
C TYR A 217 26.22 -11.28 0.70
N THR A 218 27.25 -11.72 -0.03
CA THR A 218 28.62 -11.26 0.20
C THR A 218 28.76 -9.75 0.00
N ALA A 219 28.18 -9.21 -1.07
CA ALA A 219 28.19 -7.77 -1.35
C ALA A 219 27.40 -6.99 -0.28
N TRP A 220 26.24 -7.50 0.12
CA TRP A 220 25.42 -6.93 1.19
C TRP A 220 26.18 -6.85 2.52
N ARG A 221 26.82 -7.95 2.95
CA ARG A 221 27.60 -7.96 4.20
C ARG A 221 28.76 -6.97 4.16
N ALA A 222 29.47 -6.89 3.03
CA ALA A 222 30.53 -5.91 2.85
C ALA A 222 29.99 -4.47 2.96
N PHE A 223 28.82 -4.20 2.37
CA PHE A 223 28.17 -2.90 2.48
C PHE A 223 27.75 -2.56 3.92
N ARG A 224 27.20 -3.53 4.67
CA ARG A 224 26.83 -3.33 6.09
C ARG A 224 28.04 -3.01 6.97
N ASP A 225 29.24 -3.46 6.61
CA ASP A 225 30.48 -3.17 7.35
C ASP A 225 31.06 -1.78 7.02
N ASP A 226 30.61 -1.15 5.93
CA ASP A 226 30.97 0.22 5.56
C ASP A 226 30.33 1.20 6.55
N ASP A 227 31.07 2.23 6.98
CA ASP A 227 30.57 3.21 7.94
C ASP A 227 29.42 4.06 7.38
N ARG A 228 29.43 4.30 6.07
CA ARG A 228 28.43 5.12 5.34
C ARG A 228 27.06 4.49 5.31
N SER A 229 26.99 3.17 5.50
CA SER A 229 25.71 2.45 5.56
C SER A 229 24.83 2.87 6.75
N LYS A 230 25.36 3.63 7.71
CA LYS A 230 24.58 4.22 8.83
C LYS A 230 23.50 5.20 8.40
N TYR A 231 23.61 5.76 7.20
CA TYR A 231 22.62 6.68 6.66
C TYR A 231 21.50 5.96 5.87
N ILE A 232 21.59 4.64 5.69
CA ILE A 232 20.61 3.89 4.92
C ILE A 232 19.69 3.13 5.87
N GLY A 233 18.38 3.28 5.70
CA GLY A 233 17.34 2.47 6.33
C GLY A 233 16.49 1.75 5.29
N LEU A 234 16.20 0.47 5.53
CA LEU A 234 15.33 -0.32 4.65
C LEU A 234 14.13 -0.85 5.43
N ALA A 235 12.93 -0.38 5.07
CA ALA A 235 11.69 -0.75 5.73
C ALA A 235 10.97 -1.92 5.05
N LEU A 236 10.25 -2.71 5.84
CA LEU A 236 9.40 -3.83 5.40
C LEU A 236 8.42 -4.25 6.51
N PRO A 237 7.39 -5.05 6.23
CA PRO A 237 6.79 -5.28 4.92
C PRO A 237 5.92 -4.08 4.51
N ARG A 238 5.29 -4.14 3.34
CA ARG A 238 4.37 -3.11 2.85
C ARG A 238 3.10 -3.03 3.73
N PHE A 239 2.42 -1.88 3.69
CA PHE A 239 1.14 -1.66 4.35
C PHE A 239 0.01 -1.44 3.34
N LEU A 240 -1.24 -1.65 3.77
CA LEU A 240 -2.39 -1.56 2.88
C LEU A 240 -2.68 -0.10 2.51
N GLY A 241 -2.70 0.23 1.21
CA GLY A 241 -2.87 1.60 0.72
C GLY A 241 -4.33 2.07 0.65
N ARG A 242 -5.28 1.15 0.45
CA ARG A 242 -6.72 1.44 0.45
C ARG A 242 -7.54 0.23 0.85
N LEU A 243 -8.78 0.48 1.29
CA LEU A 243 -9.77 -0.58 1.41
C LEU A 243 -10.15 -1.09 0.01
N PRO A 244 -10.41 -2.39 -0.13
CA PRO A 244 -11.05 -2.93 -1.32
C PRO A 244 -12.41 -2.29 -1.56
N TYR A 245 -12.76 -2.08 -2.82
CA TYR A 245 -14.10 -1.58 -3.16
C TYR A 245 -15.15 -2.62 -2.84
N SER A 246 -16.17 -2.23 -2.09
CA SER A 246 -17.31 -3.07 -1.78
C SER A 246 -18.54 -2.21 -1.47
N GLN A 247 -19.74 -2.77 -1.63
CA GLN A 247 -20.96 -2.05 -1.30
C GLN A 247 -21.06 -1.66 0.19
N GLU A 248 -20.44 -2.43 1.09
CA GLU A 248 -20.51 -2.18 2.53
C GLU A 248 -19.47 -1.15 3.01
N SER A 249 -18.23 -1.26 2.51
CA SER A 249 -17.11 -0.43 2.97
C SER A 249 -16.88 0.80 2.12
N GLU A 250 -16.80 0.63 0.80
CA GLU A 250 -16.38 1.67 -0.16
C GLU A 250 -17.25 1.60 -1.42
N PRO A 251 -18.51 2.08 -1.35
CA PRO A 251 -19.45 1.97 -2.45
C PRO A 251 -19.09 2.91 -3.60
N THR A 252 -19.16 2.39 -4.82
CA THR A 252 -18.98 3.17 -6.05
C THR A 252 -20.30 3.83 -6.48
N LYS A 253 -20.23 4.96 -7.18
CA LYS A 253 -21.42 5.79 -7.50
C LYS A 253 -22.23 5.31 -8.70
N ASN A 254 -21.57 4.72 -9.70
CA ASN A 254 -22.15 4.54 -11.03
C ASN A 254 -22.68 3.12 -11.29
N PHE A 255 -22.09 2.12 -10.65
CA PHE A 255 -22.43 0.71 -10.80
C PHE A 255 -22.02 -0.02 -9.52
N ASN A 256 -22.55 -1.21 -9.27
CA ASN A 256 -22.18 -1.94 -8.06
C ASN A 256 -20.87 -2.69 -8.25
N TYR A 257 -19.77 -2.06 -7.85
CA TYR A 257 -18.46 -2.71 -7.89
C TYR A 257 -18.14 -3.45 -6.60
N SER A 258 -17.75 -4.71 -6.71
CA SER A 258 -17.16 -5.50 -5.62
C SER A 258 -15.84 -6.07 -6.11
N GLU A 259 -14.73 -5.60 -5.53
CA GLU A 259 -13.39 -5.92 -5.98
C GLU A 259 -12.96 -7.34 -5.57
N GLY A 260 -12.52 -8.14 -6.55
CA GLY A 260 -12.02 -9.49 -6.36
C GLY A 260 -10.56 -9.54 -5.87
N VAL A 261 -10.30 -9.09 -4.65
CA VAL A 261 -8.93 -8.98 -4.10
C VAL A 261 -8.21 -10.32 -3.99
N TYR A 262 -8.93 -11.37 -3.62
CA TYR A 262 -8.38 -12.72 -3.54
C TYR A 262 -8.86 -13.55 -4.72
N ARG A 263 -8.01 -13.65 -5.73
CA ARG A 263 -8.31 -14.39 -6.96
C ARG A 263 -7.17 -15.34 -7.29
N GLU A 264 -7.51 -16.56 -7.68
CA GLU A 264 -6.55 -17.57 -8.14
C GLU A 264 -5.40 -17.86 -7.15
N GLY A 265 -5.67 -17.70 -5.84
CA GLY A 265 -4.68 -17.91 -4.78
C GLY A 265 -3.64 -16.79 -4.65
N LYS A 266 -3.81 -15.66 -5.34
CA LYS A 266 -2.99 -14.46 -5.21
C LYS A 266 -3.73 -13.37 -4.43
N ASP A 267 -2.97 -12.58 -3.66
CA ASP A 267 -3.49 -11.38 -3.03
C ASP A 267 -3.25 -10.17 -3.97
N ASN A 268 -4.34 -9.59 -4.46
CA ASN A 268 -4.33 -8.41 -5.32
C ASN A 268 -4.54 -7.09 -4.57
N SER A 269 -4.40 -7.11 -3.24
CA SER A 269 -4.49 -5.87 -2.44
C SER A 269 -3.46 -4.84 -2.89
N LEU A 270 -3.82 -3.57 -2.76
CA LEU A 270 -2.91 -2.46 -3.05
C LEU A 270 -1.97 -2.23 -1.86
N TRP A 271 -0.71 -2.64 -2.01
CA TRP A 271 0.31 -2.54 -0.97
C TRP A 271 1.26 -1.38 -1.22
N CYS A 272 1.31 -0.42 -0.28
CA CYS A 272 2.21 0.73 -0.28
C CYS A 272 3.48 0.46 0.52
N HIS A 273 4.58 1.08 0.10
CA HIS A 273 5.90 0.94 0.72
C HIS A 273 5.97 1.50 2.15
N ALA A 274 6.56 0.75 3.08
CA ALA A 274 6.66 1.14 4.48
C ALA A 274 7.52 2.38 4.75
N SER A 275 8.44 2.71 3.84
CA SER A 275 9.18 3.98 3.85
C SER A 275 8.26 5.21 3.93
N MET A 276 7.11 5.20 3.25
CA MET A 276 6.10 6.28 3.34
C MET A 276 5.46 6.36 4.73
N ALA A 277 5.23 5.21 5.36
CA ALA A 277 4.71 5.14 6.73
C ALA A 277 5.73 5.66 7.75
N LEU A 278 7.01 5.34 7.56
CA LEU A 278 8.09 5.85 8.40
C LEU A 278 8.28 7.36 8.21
N ALA A 279 8.21 7.86 6.98
CA ALA A 279 8.24 9.29 6.67
C ALA A 279 7.09 10.04 7.37
N SER A 280 5.89 9.45 7.42
CA SER A 280 4.75 10.01 8.16
C SER A 280 5.07 10.17 9.65
N ASN A 281 5.73 9.18 10.28
CA ASN A 281 6.17 9.29 11.67
C ASN A 281 7.25 10.37 11.87
N MET A 282 8.19 10.50 10.92
CA MET A 282 9.21 11.56 10.94
C MET A 282 8.57 12.94 10.94
N VAL A 283 7.60 13.16 10.03
CA VAL A 283 6.83 14.40 9.93
C VAL A 283 6.07 14.66 11.24
N LYS A 284 5.31 13.69 11.76
CA LYS A 284 4.59 13.83 13.04
C LYS A 284 5.52 14.17 14.21
N SER A 285 6.71 13.58 14.24
CA SER A 285 7.73 13.89 15.25
C SER A 285 8.19 15.35 15.14
N PHE A 286 8.54 15.81 13.94
CA PHE A 286 8.92 17.19 13.68
C PHE A 286 7.81 18.17 14.04
N GLU A 287 6.58 17.86 13.66
CA GLU A 287 5.42 18.70 13.91
C GLU A 287 5.13 18.91 15.40
N LYS A 288 5.42 17.91 16.23
CA LYS A 288 5.13 17.95 17.67
C LYS A 288 6.32 18.46 18.49
N TRP A 289 7.55 18.19 18.05
CA TRP A 289 8.76 18.41 18.87
C TRP A 289 9.82 19.27 18.19
N GLY A 290 9.69 19.56 16.90
CA GLY A 290 10.69 20.26 16.09
C GLY A 290 11.84 19.38 15.58
N TRP A 291 11.82 18.07 15.87
CA TRP A 291 12.87 17.12 15.51
C TRP A 291 12.26 15.80 15.03
N SER A 292 12.84 15.16 14.01
CA SER A 292 12.35 13.91 13.41
C SER A 292 12.89 12.63 14.10
N VAL A 293 13.06 12.67 15.41
CA VAL A 293 13.77 11.61 16.17
C VAL A 293 12.84 10.66 16.94
N LYS A 294 11.58 11.06 17.21
CA LYS A 294 10.60 10.24 17.91
C LYS A 294 9.80 9.42 16.91
N ILE A 295 10.41 8.35 16.42
CA ILE A 295 9.91 7.51 15.33
C ILE A 295 9.89 6.02 15.67
N VAL A 296 10.11 5.67 16.94
CA VAL A 296 10.16 4.30 17.45
C VAL A 296 9.14 4.11 18.56
N GLY A 297 8.67 2.89 18.77
CA GLY A 297 7.83 2.48 19.89
C GLY A 297 6.40 3.04 19.86
N VAL A 298 5.48 2.32 20.53
CA VAL A 298 4.03 2.58 20.44
C VAL A 298 3.69 3.98 20.96
N ASP A 299 4.18 4.34 22.14
CA ASP A 299 3.88 5.63 22.79
C ASP A 299 4.97 6.69 22.54
N SER A 300 6.04 6.32 21.82
CA SER A 300 7.22 7.16 21.58
C SER A 300 7.36 7.64 20.13
N GLY A 301 6.31 7.46 19.31
CA GLY A 301 6.17 8.06 17.98
C GLY A 301 6.40 7.11 16.80
N GLY A 302 6.63 5.81 17.06
CA GLY A 302 6.71 4.78 16.02
C GLY A 302 5.37 4.27 15.51
N LYS A 303 4.26 4.74 16.08
CA LYS A 303 2.90 4.31 15.73
C LYS A 303 2.43 4.91 14.41
N VAL A 304 2.10 4.04 13.45
CA VAL A 304 1.49 4.36 12.16
C VAL A 304 -0.02 4.13 12.28
N GLU A 305 -0.77 5.22 12.43
CA GLU A 305 -2.23 5.22 12.63
C GLU A 305 -3.01 5.35 11.33
N ASN A 306 -4.33 5.14 11.40
CA ASN A 306 -5.26 5.29 10.29
C ASN A 306 -4.97 4.34 9.11
N LEU A 307 -4.53 3.11 9.41
CA LEU A 307 -4.36 2.12 8.36
C LEU A 307 -5.73 1.59 7.90
N PRO A 308 -5.93 1.36 6.59
CA PRO A 308 -7.12 0.71 6.09
C PRO A 308 -7.29 -0.69 6.71
N THR A 309 -8.43 -0.95 7.36
CA THR A 309 -8.71 -2.22 8.02
C THR A 309 -9.89 -2.97 7.38
N PRO A 310 -9.65 -3.79 6.34
CA PRO A 310 -10.71 -4.60 5.77
C PRO A 310 -11.18 -5.67 6.74
N THR A 311 -12.49 -5.92 6.76
CA THR A 311 -13.08 -7.03 7.52
C THR A 311 -13.58 -8.11 6.57
N TYR A 312 -13.42 -9.36 6.94
CA TYR A 312 -13.94 -10.51 6.20
C TYR A 312 -14.70 -11.46 7.13
N GLU A 313 -15.64 -12.22 6.60
CA GLU A 313 -16.37 -13.24 7.36
C GLU A 313 -15.72 -14.61 7.21
N GLU A 314 -15.40 -15.24 8.34
CA GLU A 314 -14.86 -16.59 8.39
C GLU A 314 -15.61 -17.39 9.46
N HIS A 315 -16.22 -18.51 9.08
CA HIS A 315 -17.03 -19.35 9.97
C HIS A 315 -18.12 -18.58 10.75
N GLY A 316 -18.73 -17.58 10.12
CA GLY A 316 -19.79 -16.75 10.73
C GLY A 316 -19.29 -15.70 11.72
N GLN A 317 -17.97 -15.50 11.84
CA GLN A 317 -17.37 -14.41 12.61
C GLN A 317 -16.72 -13.39 11.67
N LYS A 318 -17.00 -12.10 11.88
CA LYS A 318 -16.27 -11.01 11.24
C LYS A 318 -14.87 -10.89 11.87
N LYS A 319 -13.84 -11.05 11.05
CA LYS A 319 -12.44 -10.90 11.43
C LYS A 319 -11.81 -9.74 10.68
N LEU A 320 -10.78 -9.15 11.30
CA LEU A 320 -9.94 -8.13 10.70
C LEU A 320 -8.91 -8.80 9.78
N LYS A 321 -8.77 -8.32 8.55
CA LYS A 321 -7.59 -8.61 7.75
C LYS A 321 -6.46 -7.68 8.19
N VAL A 322 -5.28 -8.26 8.37
CA VAL A 322 -4.08 -7.54 8.81
C VAL A 322 -3.72 -6.47 7.76
N PRO A 323 -3.54 -5.19 8.15
CA PRO A 323 -3.26 -4.07 7.24
C PRO A 323 -1.77 -3.95 6.85
N VAL A 324 -0.96 -4.96 7.18
CA VAL A 324 0.41 -5.12 6.70
C VAL A 324 0.48 -6.44 5.94
N GLU A 325 1.35 -6.51 4.93
CA GLU A 325 1.39 -7.65 4.00
C GLU A 325 1.74 -8.98 4.68
N ALA A 326 2.50 -8.92 5.78
CA ALA A 326 2.78 -10.07 6.62
C ALA A 326 2.85 -9.65 8.10
N SER A 327 2.30 -10.49 8.98
CA SER A 327 2.38 -10.24 10.43
C SER A 327 3.81 -10.44 10.94
N VAL A 328 4.32 -9.42 11.64
CA VAL A 328 5.66 -9.44 12.24
C VAL A 328 5.53 -9.69 13.74
N GLY A 329 5.92 -10.87 14.19
CA GLY A 329 5.99 -11.18 15.62
C GLY A 329 7.24 -10.60 16.27
N GLN A 330 7.22 -10.38 17.59
CA GLN A 330 8.33 -9.77 18.34
C GLN A 330 9.71 -10.41 18.09
N ALA A 331 9.79 -11.74 18.04
CA ALA A 331 11.06 -12.42 17.77
C ALA A 331 11.58 -12.14 16.35
N LYS A 332 10.67 -12.05 15.36
CA LYS A 332 11.02 -11.76 13.98
C LYS A 332 11.38 -10.28 13.79
N ASP A 333 10.69 -9.38 14.50
CA ASP A 333 11.02 -7.96 14.56
C ASP A 333 12.47 -7.74 15.02
N GLN A 334 12.85 -8.33 16.16
CA GLN A 334 14.22 -8.27 16.67
C GLN A 334 15.23 -8.88 15.68
N GLU A 335 14.92 -10.04 15.10
CA GLU A 335 15.79 -10.71 14.13
C GLU A 335 16.06 -9.83 12.90
N LEU A 336 15.03 -9.20 12.34
CA LEU A 336 15.16 -8.28 11.22
C LEU A 336 15.93 -7.02 11.61
N CYS A 337 15.73 -6.50 12.83
CA CYS A 337 16.48 -5.35 13.33
C CYS A 337 17.98 -5.66 13.47
N ASP A 338 18.35 -6.82 14.01
CA ASP A 338 19.74 -7.27 14.10
C ASP A 338 20.38 -7.43 12.69
N LEU A 339 19.55 -7.76 11.70
CA LEU A 339 19.93 -7.84 10.29
C LEU A 339 19.97 -6.48 9.57
N GLY A 340 19.63 -5.38 10.26
CA GLY A 340 19.72 -4.01 9.72
C GLY A 340 18.49 -3.57 8.93
N PHE A 341 17.34 -4.19 9.17
CA PHE A 341 16.07 -3.80 8.55
C PHE A 341 15.11 -3.16 9.55
N ILE A 342 14.13 -2.40 9.04
CA ILE A 342 13.16 -1.64 9.85
C ILE A 342 11.77 -2.30 9.69
N PRO A 343 11.33 -3.14 10.64
CA PRO A 343 10.08 -3.88 10.51
C PRO A 343 8.88 -3.04 10.93
N LEU A 344 7.81 -3.09 10.12
CA LEU A 344 6.50 -2.54 10.45
C LEU A 344 5.60 -3.65 11.00
N ALA A 345 5.40 -3.65 12.31
CA ALA A 345 4.61 -4.66 12.99
C ALA A 345 3.18 -4.16 13.24
N HIS A 346 2.19 -4.87 12.71
CA HIS A 346 0.78 -4.58 13.02
C HIS A 346 0.44 -4.96 14.46
N TRP A 347 -0.33 -4.09 15.12
CA TRP A 347 -0.79 -4.36 16.46
C TRP A 347 -2.14 -5.09 16.42
N ASP A 348 -2.17 -6.30 16.98
CA ASP A 348 -3.31 -7.22 16.85
C ASP A 348 -4.65 -6.55 17.21
N ARG A 349 -5.65 -6.76 16.35
CA ARG A 349 -7.03 -6.23 16.47
C ARG A 349 -7.15 -4.70 16.52
N THR A 350 -6.18 -3.97 16.00
CA THR A 350 -6.25 -2.50 15.90
C THR A 350 -6.05 -2.03 14.46
N ASP A 351 -6.23 -0.74 14.24
CA ASP A 351 -6.08 -0.03 12.98
C ASP A 351 -4.71 0.65 12.82
N TYR A 352 -3.71 0.20 13.59
CA TYR A 352 -2.37 0.77 13.55
C TYR A 352 -1.29 -0.31 13.50
N ALA A 353 -0.14 0.10 12.98
CA ALA A 353 1.11 -0.65 13.06
C ALA A 353 2.18 0.18 13.78
N CYS A 354 3.30 -0.41 14.12
CA CYS A 354 4.37 0.24 14.86
C CYS A 354 5.73 -0.16 14.32
N PHE A 355 6.62 0.82 14.20
CA PHE A 355 8.06 0.59 14.14
C PHE A 355 8.58 0.53 15.58
N PHE A 356 9.06 -0.62 16.03
CA PHE A 356 9.60 -0.76 17.39
C PHE A 356 11.03 -0.25 17.48
N GLU A 357 11.85 -0.57 16.48
CA GLU A 357 13.17 0.00 16.28
C GLU A 357 13.33 0.50 14.84
N VAL A 358 14.24 1.46 14.66
CA VAL A 358 14.61 1.99 13.34
C VAL A 358 16.13 1.93 13.20
N PRO A 359 16.70 0.72 13.02
CA PRO A 359 18.12 0.57 12.73
C PRO A 359 18.43 1.06 11.32
N SER A 360 19.67 1.49 11.12
CA SER A 360 20.26 1.57 9.80
C SER A 360 20.71 0.18 9.35
N VAL A 361 21.09 0.04 8.08
CA VAL A 361 21.62 -1.23 7.58
C VAL A 361 23.02 -1.54 8.13
N ASN A 362 23.72 -0.55 8.71
CA ASN A 362 25.05 -0.72 9.28
C ASN A 362 25.10 -1.84 10.32
N ARG A 363 26.15 -2.66 10.24
CA ARG A 363 26.47 -3.65 11.27
C ARG A 363 27.42 -3.00 12.29
N PRO A 364 26.97 -2.70 13.52
CA PRO A 364 27.78 -2.02 14.51
C PRO A 364 28.99 -2.88 14.93
N LYS A 365 30.17 -2.26 14.95
CA LYS A 365 31.42 -2.94 15.31
C LYS A 365 31.44 -3.30 16.80
N GLN A 366 31.80 -4.54 17.10
CA GLN A 366 31.99 -5.04 18.46
C GLN A 366 33.47 -4.98 18.85
N VAL A 367 33.80 -4.16 19.85
CA VAL A 367 35.17 -3.97 20.35
C VAL A 367 35.37 -4.81 21.62
N LYS A 368 36.06 -5.94 21.49
CA LYS A 368 36.16 -6.99 22.54
C LYS A 368 36.62 -6.52 23.93
N ASN A 369 37.34 -5.40 24.01
CA ASN A 369 37.88 -4.86 25.27
C ASN A 369 37.37 -3.45 25.59
N ASP A 370 36.36 -2.96 24.86
CA ASP A 370 35.80 -1.63 25.06
C ASP A 370 34.26 -1.66 24.88
N PRO A 371 33.53 -1.95 25.97
CA PRO A 371 32.07 -1.94 25.95
C PRO A 371 31.49 -0.56 25.63
N GLU A 372 32.17 0.53 26.02
CA GLU A 372 31.72 1.90 25.74
C GLU A 372 31.82 2.22 24.25
N ALA A 373 32.93 1.86 23.61
CA ALA A 373 33.06 1.99 22.15
C ALA A 373 32.03 1.14 21.40
N SER A 374 31.79 -0.09 21.86
CA SER A 374 30.78 -0.98 21.26
C SER A 374 29.36 -0.39 21.38
N ALA A 375 29.04 0.21 22.53
CA ALA A 375 27.79 0.92 22.74
C ALA A 375 27.68 2.15 21.82
N ASN A 376 28.76 2.92 21.65
CA ASN A 376 28.77 4.07 20.75
C ASN A 376 28.54 3.67 19.28
N TYR A 377 29.16 2.58 18.81
CA TYR A 377 28.88 2.05 17.47
C TYR A 377 27.41 1.60 17.33
N SER A 378 26.83 0.96 18.36
CA SER A 378 25.42 0.57 18.36
C SER A 378 24.47 1.77 18.29
N VAL A 379 24.77 2.86 19.02
CA VAL A 379 24.01 4.12 18.94
C VAL A 379 24.11 4.72 17.53
N GLY A 380 25.30 4.75 16.94
CA GLY A 380 25.52 5.28 15.59
C GLY A 380 24.86 4.47 14.47
N ALA A 381 24.52 3.20 14.72
CA ALA A 381 23.80 2.35 13.76
C ALA A 381 22.27 2.52 13.83
N ARG A 382 21.73 3.45 14.63
CA ARG A 382 20.29 3.71 14.74
C ARG A 382 19.96 5.07 14.15
N LEU A 383 19.06 5.08 13.15
CA LEU A 383 18.76 6.30 12.36
C LEU A 383 18.22 7.43 13.22
N GLN A 384 17.45 7.14 14.27
CA GLN A 384 16.93 8.14 15.20
C GLN A 384 18.02 9.04 15.81
N TYR A 385 19.24 8.52 15.98
CA TYR A 385 20.36 9.26 16.54
C TYR A 385 21.20 9.91 15.45
N THR A 386 21.37 9.26 14.29
CA THR A 386 21.96 9.91 13.11
C THR A 386 21.17 11.18 12.76
N MET A 387 19.84 11.09 12.75
CA MET A 387 18.92 12.21 12.50
C MET A 387 18.94 13.34 13.53
N LEU A 388 19.53 13.12 14.70
CA LEU A 388 19.69 14.17 15.72
C LEU A 388 20.94 15.03 15.44
N VAL A 389 21.93 14.44 14.78
CA VAL A 389 23.23 15.06 14.50
C VAL A 389 23.22 15.76 13.13
N THR A 390 22.44 15.24 12.18
CA THR A 390 22.09 15.87 10.91
C THR A 390 21.10 17.01 11.10
#